data_AF-A0A965NX29-F1
#
_entry.id   AF-A0A965NX29-F1
#
_cell.length_a   1.000
_cell.length_b   1.000
_cell.length_c   1.000
_cell.angle_alpha   90.00
_cell.angle_beta   90.00
_cell.angle_gamma   90.00
#
_symmetry.space_group_name_H-M   'P 1'
#
loop_
_entity.id
_entity.type
_entity.pdbx_description
1 polymer ?
#
loop_
_entity_poly.entity_id
_entity_poly.type
_entity_poly.pdbx_seq_one_letter_code
_entity_poly.pdbx_strand_id
1 'polypeptide(L)'
;MIDDTVEKNVIAPMADLLRKNNFELMVPLRALLGSAHFYDTSFYNSMIKSPVEFMFGFYKEFDMNLFNTGGGDIPKRFSDPLTSNFYKFKNLQYEMGNIGLNYTDPPSVSGWPAYYQTPVYDLFWINSDTIAKRSNSGNGLAKWGAYLGSGDTKGNVHLQIDKIKFVSSLKSPDNIDLVIDETVERIMSAPISAKAKARIKSSVLGGNAASYYTQLYQSHMSKPTEETRSTLSNRLENLFGALFQMGEIHLF
;
A
#
# COMPACT_ATOMS: atom_id res chain seq x y z
N MET A 1 14.18 -18.28 -13.97
CA MET A 1 14.66 -19.34 -14.90
C MET A 1 14.52 -20.65 -14.16
N ILE A 2 14.01 -21.72 -14.78
CA ILE A 2 13.94 -23.04 -14.15
C ILE A 2 15.32 -23.67 -14.30
N ASP A 3 15.95 -24.03 -13.19
CA ASP A 3 17.23 -24.74 -13.19
C ASP A 3 17.03 -26.25 -12.99
N ASP A 4 18.11 -27.01 -13.19
CA ASP A 4 18.10 -28.48 -13.05
C ASP A 4 17.67 -28.93 -11.63
N THR A 5 17.87 -28.09 -10.61
CA THR A 5 17.48 -28.38 -9.24
C THR A 5 15.96 -28.31 -9.08
N VAL A 6 15.33 -27.25 -9.61
CA VAL A 6 13.87 -27.08 -9.62
C VAL A 6 13.21 -28.17 -10.47
N GLU A 7 13.77 -28.48 -11.64
CA GLU A 7 13.26 -29.54 -12.51
C GLU A 7 13.23 -30.89 -11.79
N LYS A 8 14.36 -31.26 -11.15
CA LYS A 8 14.52 -32.56 -10.47
C LYS A 8 13.75 -32.66 -9.16
N ASN A 9 13.74 -31.61 -8.35
CA ASN A 9 13.22 -31.68 -6.98
C ASN A 9 11.77 -31.21 -6.86
N VAL A 10 11.24 -30.48 -7.84
CA VAL A 10 9.88 -29.92 -7.80
C VAL A 10 9.05 -30.42 -8.98
N ILE A 11 9.47 -30.14 -10.22
CA ILE A 11 8.62 -30.38 -11.41
C ILE A 11 8.42 -31.87 -11.67
N ALA A 12 9.50 -32.66 -11.73
CA ALA A 12 9.40 -34.10 -11.99
C ALA A 12 8.58 -34.84 -10.91
N PRO A 13 8.78 -34.61 -9.60
CA PRO A 13 7.93 -35.20 -8.56
C PRO A 13 6.45 -34.81 -8.67
N MET A 14 6.14 -33.55 -8.98
CA MET A 14 4.74 -33.12 -9.16
C MET A 14 4.09 -33.75 -10.40
N ALA A 15 4.84 -33.88 -11.50
CA ALA A 15 4.38 -34.57 -12.70
C ALA A 15 4.11 -36.06 -12.45
N ASP A 16 4.96 -36.71 -11.65
CA ASP A 16 4.76 -38.11 -11.25
C ASP A 16 3.55 -38.29 -10.34
N LEU A 17 3.33 -37.38 -9.38
CA LEU A 17 2.11 -37.36 -8.58
C LEU A 17 0.87 -37.21 -9.47
N LEU A 18 0.91 -36.31 -10.44
CA LEU A 18 -0.20 -36.11 -11.38
C LEU A 18 -0.51 -37.40 -12.15
N ARG A 19 0.50 -38.04 -12.77
CA ARG A 19 0.31 -39.26 -13.56
C ARG A 19 -0.15 -40.45 -12.71
N LYS A 20 0.41 -40.63 -11.52
CA LYS A 20 0.05 -41.75 -10.61
C LYS A 20 -1.35 -41.62 -10.04
N ASN A 21 -1.88 -40.41 -9.94
CA ASN A 21 -3.23 -40.14 -9.43
C ASN A 21 -4.23 -39.81 -10.55
N ASN A 22 -4.10 -40.48 -11.70
CA ASN A 22 -5.04 -40.36 -12.83
C ASN A 22 -5.30 -38.92 -13.29
N PHE A 23 -4.25 -38.09 -13.30
CA PHE A 23 -4.30 -36.68 -13.67
C PHE A 23 -5.21 -35.80 -12.79
N GLU A 24 -5.49 -36.23 -11.56
CA GLU A 24 -6.17 -35.40 -10.58
C GLU A 24 -5.26 -34.25 -10.12
N LEU A 25 -5.54 -33.02 -10.60
CA LEU A 25 -4.75 -31.83 -10.29
C LEU A 25 -4.69 -31.49 -8.79
N MET A 26 -5.70 -31.88 -8.02
CA MET A 26 -5.78 -31.59 -6.59
C MET A 26 -4.60 -32.18 -5.82
N VAL A 27 -4.13 -33.37 -6.20
CA VAL A 27 -3.05 -34.08 -5.50
C VAL A 27 -1.70 -33.34 -5.60
N PRO A 28 -1.14 -33.06 -6.80
CA PRO A 28 0.11 -32.32 -6.90
C PRO A 28 -0.03 -30.87 -6.44
N LEU A 29 -1.18 -30.22 -6.61
CA LEU A 29 -1.36 -28.85 -6.09
C LEU A 29 -1.28 -28.80 -4.56
N ARG A 30 -1.93 -29.74 -3.85
CA ARG A 30 -1.80 -29.82 -2.38
C ARG A 30 -0.38 -30.10 -1.95
N ALA A 31 0.33 -30.98 -2.65
CA ALA A 31 1.72 -31.30 -2.35
C ALA A 31 2.64 -30.09 -2.59
N LEU A 32 2.49 -29.39 -3.71
CA LEU A 32 3.28 -28.22 -4.06
C LEU A 32 3.03 -27.07 -3.10
N LEU A 33 1.76 -26.68 -2.91
CA LEU A 33 1.37 -25.56 -2.04
C LEU A 33 1.63 -25.85 -0.55
N GLY A 34 1.79 -27.11 -0.16
CA GLY A 34 2.20 -27.52 1.19
C GLY A 34 3.70 -27.78 1.35
N SER A 35 4.50 -27.61 0.29
CA SER A 35 5.93 -27.96 0.29
C SER A 35 6.79 -26.88 0.96
N ALA A 36 7.95 -27.29 1.48
CA ALA A 36 8.96 -26.35 1.99
C ALA A 36 9.45 -25.38 0.91
N HIS A 37 9.48 -25.81 -0.37
CA HIS A 37 9.84 -24.93 -1.48
C HIS A 37 8.84 -23.78 -1.65
N PHE A 38 7.53 -24.05 -1.58
CA PHE A 38 6.52 -22.99 -1.72
C PHE A 38 6.60 -21.92 -0.61
N TYR A 39 7.01 -22.31 0.59
CA TYR A 39 7.18 -21.41 1.74
C TYR A 39 8.63 -20.97 1.96
N ASP A 40 9.51 -21.13 0.98
CA ASP A 40 10.90 -20.72 1.10
C ASP A 40 10.99 -19.20 1.28
N THR A 41 11.69 -18.77 2.34
CA THR A 41 11.85 -17.35 2.68
C THR A 41 12.58 -16.55 1.59
N SER A 42 13.32 -17.20 0.70
CA SER A 42 13.96 -16.55 -0.45
C SER A 42 12.96 -15.99 -1.47
N PHE A 43 11.71 -16.47 -1.45
CA PHE A 43 10.63 -15.93 -2.28
C PHE A 43 9.92 -14.73 -1.65
N TYR A 44 10.14 -14.45 -0.36
CA TYR A 44 9.57 -13.26 0.28
C TYR A 44 10.31 -12.01 -0.18
N ASN A 45 9.58 -10.94 -0.46
CA ASN A 45 10.07 -9.65 -0.95
C ASN A 45 10.81 -9.74 -2.30
N SER A 46 10.59 -10.82 -3.05
CA SER A 46 11.30 -11.11 -4.30
C SER A 46 10.63 -10.54 -5.55
N MET A 47 9.38 -10.09 -5.44
CA MET A 47 8.62 -9.48 -6.54
C MET A 47 8.23 -8.04 -6.20
N ILE A 48 8.30 -7.18 -7.21
CA ILE A 48 7.76 -5.82 -7.19
C ILE A 48 6.26 -5.87 -7.47
N LYS A 49 5.48 -5.27 -6.58
CA LYS A 49 4.04 -5.03 -6.78
C LYS A 49 3.82 -4.27 -8.08
N SER A 50 2.89 -4.77 -8.91
CA SER A 50 2.36 -3.98 -10.02
C SER A 50 1.73 -2.68 -9.50
N PRO A 51 1.55 -1.66 -10.36
CA PRO A 51 0.77 -0.47 -10.00
C PRO A 51 -0.60 -0.76 -9.39
N VAL A 52 -1.27 -1.82 -9.85
CA VAL A 52 -2.57 -2.25 -9.33
C VAL A 52 -2.41 -2.70 -7.87
N GLU A 53 -1.52 -3.64 -7.60
CA GLU A 53 -1.31 -4.19 -6.25
C GLU A 53 -0.80 -3.12 -5.27
N PHE A 54 0.08 -2.24 -5.74
CA PHE A 54 0.59 -1.13 -4.95
C PHE A 54 -0.53 -0.15 -4.57
N MET A 55 -1.32 0.32 -5.54
CA MET A 55 -2.36 1.32 -5.27
C MET A 55 -3.55 0.71 -4.52
N PHE A 56 -4.09 -0.42 -4.98
CA PHE A 56 -5.21 -1.08 -4.29
C PHE A 56 -4.83 -1.58 -2.90
N GLY A 57 -3.55 -1.90 -2.65
CA GLY A 57 -3.06 -2.22 -1.30
C GLY A 57 -3.45 -1.15 -0.28
N PHE A 58 -3.27 0.13 -0.62
CA PHE A 58 -3.70 1.23 0.25
C PHE A 58 -5.21 1.30 0.44
N TYR A 59 -5.99 1.21 -0.65
CA TYR A 59 -7.45 1.32 -0.58
C TYR A 59 -8.11 0.13 0.14
N LYS A 60 -7.45 -1.02 0.17
CA LYS A 60 -7.89 -2.20 0.92
C LYS A 60 -7.54 -2.08 2.40
N GLU A 61 -6.38 -1.53 2.72
CA GLU A 61 -5.87 -1.47 4.08
C GLU A 61 -6.46 -0.32 4.91
N PHE A 62 -6.73 0.82 4.26
CA PHE A 62 -7.12 2.05 4.95
C PHE A 62 -8.58 2.41 4.73
N ASP A 63 -9.24 2.82 5.81
CA ASP A 63 -10.51 3.52 5.73
C ASP A 63 -10.31 4.91 5.14
N MET A 64 -11.03 5.17 4.06
CA MET A 64 -10.87 6.36 3.25
C MET A 64 -12.17 7.18 3.24
N ASN A 65 -12.11 8.39 3.79
CA ASN A 65 -13.25 9.29 3.99
C ASN A 65 -13.19 10.49 3.04
N LEU A 66 -14.36 10.98 2.63
CA LEU A 66 -14.46 12.19 1.80
C LEU A 66 -14.19 13.44 2.64
N PHE A 67 -13.35 14.32 2.13
CA PHE A 67 -12.98 15.57 2.77
C PHE A 67 -12.91 16.70 1.74
N ASN A 68 -13.50 17.85 2.06
CA ASN A 68 -13.35 19.07 1.26
C ASN A 68 -12.33 20.01 1.93
N THR A 69 -11.20 20.24 1.27
CA THR A 69 -10.10 21.07 1.79
C THR A 69 -10.43 22.55 1.97
N GLY A 70 -11.48 23.05 1.30
CA GLY A 70 -11.94 24.44 1.43
C GLY A 70 -13.05 24.64 2.47
N GLY A 71 -13.40 23.60 3.24
CA GLY A 71 -14.53 23.63 4.17
C GLY A 71 -15.87 23.87 3.47
N GLY A 72 -16.00 23.37 2.23
CA GLY A 72 -17.23 23.43 1.43
C GLY A 72 -18.05 22.15 1.51
N ASP A 73 -19.11 22.10 0.71
CA ASP A 73 -19.94 20.92 0.53
C ASP A 73 -19.16 19.74 -0.08
N ILE A 74 -19.68 18.52 0.09
CA ILE A 74 -19.27 17.37 -0.70
C ILE A 74 -20.36 17.17 -1.77
N PRO A 75 -20.09 17.55 -3.04
CA PRO A 75 -21.05 17.38 -4.13
C PRO A 75 -21.62 15.97 -4.20
N LYS A 76 -22.91 15.87 -4.50
CA LYS A 76 -23.64 14.60 -4.56
C LYS A 76 -22.98 13.59 -5.52
N ARG A 77 -22.34 14.06 -6.60
CA ARG A 77 -21.58 13.23 -7.54
C ARG A 77 -20.43 12.42 -6.90
N PHE A 78 -19.92 12.84 -5.74
CA PHE A 78 -18.84 12.14 -5.04
C PHE A 78 -19.35 11.23 -3.92
N SER A 79 -20.54 11.49 -3.38
CA SER A 79 -21.11 10.76 -2.24
C SER A 79 -22.25 9.79 -2.61
N ASP A 80 -22.91 9.99 -3.76
CA ASP A 80 -24.00 9.14 -4.22
C ASP A 80 -23.49 7.74 -4.63
N PRO A 81 -24.10 6.64 -4.15
CA PRO A 81 -23.66 5.28 -4.49
C PRO A 81 -23.61 4.98 -5.99
N LEU A 82 -24.46 5.61 -6.81
CA LEU A 82 -24.50 5.40 -8.26
C LEU A 82 -23.33 6.06 -9.00
N THR A 83 -22.67 7.07 -8.40
CA THR A 83 -21.65 7.88 -9.09
C THR A 83 -20.30 7.90 -8.37
N SER A 84 -20.27 7.72 -7.05
CA SER A 84 -19.05 7.83 -6.23
C SER A 84 -17.93 6.89 -6.71
N ASN A 85 -18.27 5.65 -7.08
CA ASN A 85 -17.29 4.68 -7.58
C ASN A 85 -16.61 5.14 -8.87
N PHE A 86 -17.33 5.81 -9.77
CA PHE A 86 -16.74 6.36 -11.00
C PHE A 86 -15.60 7.34 -10.67
N TYR A 87 -15.82 8.28 -9.75
CA TYR A 87 -14.80 9.26 -9.39
C TYR A 87 -13.62 8.63 -8.63
N LYS A 88 -13.88 7.66 -7.75
CA LYS A 88 -12.82 6.91 -7.05
C LYS A 88 -11.95 6.13 -8.04
N PHE A 89 -12.55 5.34 -8.92
CA PHE A 89 -11.81 4.56 -9.90
C PHE A 89 -11.14 5.41 -10.97
N LYS A 90 -11.71 6.57 -11.32
CA LYS A 90 -11.07 7.53 -12.21
C LYS A 90 -9.76 8.07 -11.63
N ASN A 91 -9.74 8.45 -10.35
CA ASN A 91 -8.49 8.85 -9.70
C ASN A 91 -7.49 7.68 -9.66
N LEU A 92 -7.95 6.50 -9.24
CA LEU A 92 -7.10 5.32 -9.15
C LEU A 92 -6.48 4.93 -10.49
N GLN A 93 -7.26 5.01 -11.58
CA GLN A 93 -6.78 4.82 -12.95
C GLN A 93 -5.68 5.82 -13.30
N TYR A 94 -5.89 7.10 -13.00
CA TYR A 94 -4.92 8.16 -13.27
C TYR A 94 -3.60 7.90 -12.53
N GLU A 95 -3.66 7.58 -11.23
CA GLU A 95 -2.47 7.27 -10.43
C GLU A 95 -1.75 6.03 -10.95
N MET A 96 -2.46 4.93 -11.25
CA MET A 96 -1.83 3.73 -11.81
C MET A 96 -1.18 3.99 -13.17
N GLY A 97 -1.82 4.80 -14.02
CA GLY A 97 -1.26 5.24 -15.30
C GLY A 97 0.06 6.00 -15.13
N ASN A 98 0.13 6.91 -14.14
CA ASN A 98 1.35 7.65 -13.83
C ASN A 98 2.52 6.77 -13.39
N ILE A 99 2.24 5.62 -12.78
CA ILE A 99 3.26 4.68 -12.29
C ILE A 99 3.45 3.44 -13.18
N GLY A 100 2.89 3.45 -14.39
CA GLY A 100 3.24 2.50 -15.46
C GLY A 100 2.14 1.51 -15.88
N LEU A 101 0.90 1.62 -15.39
CA LEU A 101 -0.20 0.73 -15.79
C LEU A 101 -1.52 1.50 -15.88
N ASN A 102 -1.92 1.85 -17.09
CA ASN A 102 -3.28 2.31 -17.36
C ASN A 102 -4.14 1.13 -17.78
N TYR A 103 -4.94 0.57 -16.87
CA TYR A 103 -5.61 -0.72 -17.12
C TYR A 103 -6.62 -0.70 -18.28
N THR A 104 -7.08 0.47 -18.71
CA THR A 104 -7.99 0.60 -19.87
C THR A 104 -7.25 0.75 -21.19
N ASP A 105 -5.92 0.86 -21.16
CA ASP A 105 -5.08 1.15 -22.32
C ASP A 105 -3.78 0.32 -22.25
N PRO A 106 -3.88 -1.01 -22.47
CA PRO A 106 -2.71 -1.88 -22.47
C PRO A 106 -1.76 -1.52 -23.62
N PRO A 107 -0.44 -1.62 -23.42
CA PRO A 107 0.53 -1.17 -24.42
C PRO A 107 0.59 -2.07 -25.67
N SER A 108 0.02 -3.28 -25.62
CA SER A 108 -0.07 -4.22 -26.73
C SER A 108 -1.20 -5.22 -26.54
N VAL A 109 -1.48 -6.02 -27.57
CA VAL A 109 -2.41 -7.17 -27.48
C VAL A 109 -1.98 -8.21 -26.44
N SER A 110 -0.68 -8.28 -26.13
CA SER A 110 -0.12 -9.15 -25.09
C SER A 110 -0.17 -8.53 -23.69
N GLY A 111 -0.69 -7.30 -23.55
CA GLY A 111 -0.72 -6.57 -22.29
C GLY A 111 0.65 -6.04 -21.88
N TRP A 112 0.91 -6.01 -20.56
CA TRP A 112 2.13 -5.44 -19.98
C TRP A 112 3.29 -6.44 -19.98
N PRO A 113 4.48 -6.05 -20.50
CA PRO A 113 5.69 -6.87 -20.50
C PRO A 113 6.06 -7.47 -19.14
N ALA A 114 5.74 -6.76 -18.06
CA ALA A 114 6.05 -7.20 -16.70
C ALA A 114 5.49 -8.58 -16.33
N TYR A 115 4.43 -9.03 -17.00
CA TYR A 115 3.79 -10.31 -16.72
C TYR A 115 4.35 -11.49 -17.53
N TYR A 116 5.12 -11.25 -18.60
CA TYR A 116 5.54 -12.33 -19.50
C TYR A 116 6.93 -12.20 -20.10
N GLN A 117 7.52 -11.00 -20.14
CA GLN A 117 8.75 -10.76 -20.86
C GLN A 117 9.97 -11.10 -20.01
N THR A 118 10.54 -12.28 -20.30
CA THR A 118 11.83 -12.73 -19.80
C THR A 118 12.99 -11.85 -20.30
N PRO A 119 14.07 -11.67 -19.52
CA PRO A 119 14.26 -12.13 -18.14
C PRO A 119 13.76 -11.12 -17.08
N VAL A 120 13.14 -10.02 -17.50
CA VAL A 120 12.97 -8.81 -16.68
C VAL A 120 11.71 -8.83 -15.81
N TYR A 121 10.58 -9.35 -16.33
CA TYR A 121 9.33 -9.50 -15.58
C TYR A 121 8.94 -8.25 -14.75
N ASP A 122 8.62 -8.40 -13.47
CA ASP A 122 8.16 -7.37 -12.55
C ASP A 122 9.11 -6.16 -12.43
N LEU A 123 10.40 -6.33 -12.77
CA LEU A 123 11.35 -5.22 -12.82
C LEU A 123 10.95 -4.14 -13.84
N PHE A 124 10.12 -4.45 -14.85
CA PHE A 124 9.57 -3.44 -15.76
C PHE A 124 8.73 -2.38 -15.05
N TRP A 125 8.21 -2.66 -13.84
CA TRP A 125 7.44 -1.68 -13.06
C TRP A 125 8.29 -0.55 -12.49
N ILE A 126 9.61 -0.74 -12.38
CA ILE A 126 10.52 0.24 -11.79
C ILE A 126 11.58 0.64 -12.81
N ASN A 127 11.61 1.93 -13.11
CA ASN A 127 12.66 2.59 -13.88
C ASN A 127 12.99 3.95 -13.26
N SER A 128 13.89 4.72 -13.89
CA SER A 128 14.31 6.03 -13.39
C SER A 128 13.17 7.06 -13.23
N ASP A 129 12.07 6.90 -13.97
CA ASP A 129 10.90 7.76 -13.88
C ASP A 129 9.86 7.21 -12.87
N THR A 130 9.46 5.93 -13.00
CA THR A 130 8.39 5.37 -12.18
C THR A 130 8.77 5.22 -10.72
N ILE A 131 10.04 5.06 -10.36
CA ILE A 131 10.47 4.95 -8.96
C ILE A 131 10.13 6.22 -8.15
N ALA A 132 10.42 7.39 -8.72
CA ALA A 132 10.13 8.67 -8.07
C ALA A 132 8.61 8.91 -8.02
N LYS A 133 7.89 8.59 -9.10
CA LYS A 133 6.43 8.73 -9.15
C LYS A 133 5.72 7.84 -8.15
N ARG A 134 6.14 6.58 -7.97
CA ARG A 134 5.56 5.66 -6.97
C ARG A 134 5.73 6.18 -5.55
N SER A 135 6.93 6.67 -5.22
CA SER A 135 7.20 7.33 -3.94
C SER A 135 6.30 8.57 -3.75
N ASN A 136 6.15 9.40 -4.79
CA ASN A 136 5.31 10.59 -4.75
C ASN A 136 3.82 10.27 -4.64
N SER A 137 3.31 9.26 -5.35
CA SER A 137 1.91 8.82 -5.25
C SER A 137 1.60 8.30 -3.85
N GLY A 138 2.49 7.49 -3.26
CA GLY A 138 2.35 7.06 -1.86
C GLY A 138 2.32 8.24 -0.88
N ASN A 139 3.32 9.13 -0.96
CA ASN A 139 3.37 10.34 -0.13
C ASN A 139 2.13 11.23 -0.30
N GLY A 140 1.68 11.41 -1.54
CA GLY A 140 0.54 12.24 -1.87
C GLY A 140 -0.77 11.68 -1.33
N LEU A 141 -0.96 10.37 -1.44
CA LEU A 141 -2.09 9.66 -0.84
C LEU A 141 -2.11 9.81 0.68
N ALA A 142 -0.96 9.66 1.34
CA ALA A 142 -0.86 9.82 2.79
C ALA A 142 -1.17 11.25 3.26
N LYS A 143 -0.63 12.27 2.57
CA LYS A 143 -0.77 13.68 2.98
C LYS A 143 -2.11 14.26 2.58
N TRP A 144 -2.43 14.25 1.29
CA TRP A 144 -3.57 14.98 0.73
C TRP A 144 -4.74 14.07 0.37
N GLY A 145 -4.50 12.76 0.25
CA GLY A 145 -5.48 11.81 -0.26
C GLY A 145 -5.74 11.93 -1.76
N ALA A 146 -6.60 11.06 -2.26
CA ALA A 146 -6.94 10.97 -3.67
C ALA A 146 -7.89 12.10 -4.09
N TYR A 147 -7.45 12.98 -4.99
CA TYR A 147 -8.27 14.07 -5.52
C TYR A 147 -9.39 13.54 -6.42
N LEU A 148 -10.64 13.90 -6.11
CA LEU A 148 -11.82 13.49 -6.88
C LEU A 148 -12.36 14.60 -7.79
N GLY A 149 -12.18 15.87 -7.41
CA GLY A 149 -12.64 17.02 -8.17
C GLY A 149 -12.96 18.23 -7.29
N SER A 150 -13.41 19.33 -7.89
CA SER A 150 -13.79 20.54 -7.16
C SER A 150 -15.12 20.36 -6.42
N GLY A 151 -15.28 21.05 -5.28
CA GLY A 151 -16.58 21.25 -4.63
C GLY A 151 -17.52 22.09 -5.50
N ASP A 152 -18.83 22.08 -5.23
CA ASP A 152 -19.79 22.87 -6.02
C ASP A 152 -19.67 24.36 -5.69
N THR A 153 -19.37 24.67 -4.43
CA THR A 153 -19.20 26.06 -3.98
C THR A 153 -17.73 26.49 -3.94
N LYS A 154 -16.88 25.69 -3.28
CA LYS A 154 -15.46 25.99 -3.05
C LYS A 154 -14.68 24.74 -2.66
N GLY A 155 -13.36 24.85 -2.77
CA GLY A 155 -12.42 23.84 -2.32
C GLY A 155 -12.37 22.61 -3.22
N ASN A 156 -11.57 21.64 -2.79
CA ASN A 156 -11.30 20.41 -3.52
C ASN A 156 -11.73 19.21 -2.67
N VAL A 157 -12.43 18.28 -3.30
CA VAL A 157 -12.84 17.03 -2.67
C VAL A 157 -11.76 15.99 -2.85
N HIS A 158 -11.30 15.46 -1.74
CA HIS A 158 -10.35 14.38 -1.65
C HIS A 158 -10.97 13.20 -0.92
N LEU A 159 -10.48 12.02 -1.24
CA LEU A 159 -10.67 10.83 -0.45
C LEU A 159 -9.40 10.61 0.38
N GLN A 160 -9.50 10.78 1.70
CA GLN A 160 -8.35 10.81 2.62
C GLN A 160 -8.39 9.65 3.61
N ILE A 161 -7.21 9.15 3.97
CA ILE A 161 -7.05 8.14 5.02
C ILE A 161 -7.42 8.75 6.37
N ASP A 162 -8.28 8.08 7.13
CA ASP A 162 -8.51 8.39 8.53
C ASP A 162 -7.36 7.85 9.40
N LYS A 163 -6.27 8.62 9.43
CA LYS A 163 -5.02 8.24 10.09
C LYS A 163 -5.20 7.99 11.58
N ILE A 164 -6.03 8.80 12.24
CA ILE A 164 -6.29 8.69 13.68
C ILE A 164 -7.08 7.40 13.93
N LYS A 165 -8.14 7.15 13.18
CA LYS A 165 -8.93 5.91 13.31
C LYS A 165 -8.06 4.66 13.06
N PHE A 166 -7.20 4.69 12.04
CA PHE A 166 -6.26 3.59 11.79
C PHE A 166 -5.35 3.36 13.00
N VAL A 167 -4.68 4.41 13.49
CA VAL A 167 -3.77 4.29 14.65
C VAL A 167 -4.53 3.80 15.87
N SER A 168 -5.74 4.28 16.14
CA SER A 168 -6.57 3.82 17.25
C SER A 168 -6.99 2.35 17.15
N SER A 169 -6.85 1.70 15.98
CA SER A 169 -7.07 0.26 15.81
C SER A 169 -5.86 -0.60 16.18
N LEU A 170 -4.69 0.00 16.41
CA LEU A 170 -3.47 -0.69 16.81
C LEU A 170 -3.50 -1.05 18.30
N LYS A 171 -2.62 -1.96 18.72
CA LYS A 171 -2.60 -2.46 20.10
C LYS A 171 -2.14 -1.40 21.10
N SER A 172 -1.13 -0.60 20.74
CA SER A 172 -0.56 0.44 21.62
C SER A 172 -0.49 1.80 20.93
N PRO A 173 -1.64 2.46 20.70
CA PRO A 173 -1.73 3.65 19.84
C PRO A 173 -1.12 4.92 20.45
N ASP A 174 -0.83 4.93 21.74
CA ASP A 174 -0.22 6.05 22.45
C ASP A 174 1.31 5.97 22.53
N ASN A 175 1.90 4.86 22.07
CA ASN A 175 3.34 4.64 22.01
C ASN A 175 3.84 4.71 20.55
N ILE A 176 4.53 5.79 20.20
CA ILE A 176 4.98 6.02 18.82
C ILE A 176 5.91 4.93 18.27
N ASP A 177 6.73 4.28 19.11
CA ASP A 177 7.62 3.22 18.63
C ASP A 177 6.82 1.98 18.21
N LEU A 178 5.80 1.63 18.99
CA LEU A 178 4.91 0.50 18.71
C LEU A 178 3.96 0.82 17.55
N VAL A 179 3.47 2.06 17.46
CA VAL A 179 2.69 2.51 16.30
C VAL A 179 3.48 2.34 15.00
N ILE A 180 4.77 2.72 14.98
CA ILE A 180 5.60 2.53 13.79
C ILE A 180 5.76 1.04 13.47
N ASP A 181 6.07 0.20 14.47
CA ASP A 181 6.30 -1.24 14.27
C ASP A 181 5.05 -1.95 13.77
N GLU A 182 3.92 -1.76 14.44
CA GLU A 182 2.64 -2.39 14.06
C GLU A 182 2.15 -1.88 12.71
N THR A 183 2.38 -0.60 12.37
CA THR A 183 2.04 -0.07 11.05
C THR A 183 2.89 -0.72 9.96
N VAL A 184 4.20 -0.86 10.18
CA VAL A 184 5.12 -1.54 9.24
C VAL A 184 4.69 -2.98 9.03
N GLU A 185 4.43 -3.73 10.11
CA GLU A 185 3.97 -5.13 10.04
C GLU A 185 2.68 -5.27 9.24
N ARG A 186 1.78 -4.28 9.33
CA ARG A 186 0.47 -4.32 8.70
C ARG A 186 0.51 -3.97 7.21
N ILE A 187 1.37 -3.05 6.79
CA ILE A 187 1.36 -2.50 5.41
C ILE A 187 2.55 -2.93 4.55
N MET A 188 3.60 -3.46 5.16
CA MET A 188 4.83 -3.88 4.48
C MET A 188 5.08 -5.38 4.69
N SER A 189 5.60 -6.01 3.65
CA SER A 189 6.04 -7.42 3.70
C SER A 189 7.49 -7.58 4.16
N ALA A 190 8.23 -6.47 4.24
CA ALA A 190 9.61 -6.42 4.69
C ALA A 190 9.74 -5.55 5.95
N PRO A 191 10.58 -5.96 6.92
CA PRO A 191 10.93 -5.11 8.05
C PRO A 191 11.77 -3.92 7.58
N ILE A 192 11.66 -2.81 8.30
CA ILE A 192 12.48 -1.62 8.05
C ILE A 192 13.72 -1.60 8.92
N SER A 193 14.81 -1.01 8.42
CA SER A 193 16.03 -0.86 9.22
C SER A 193 15.82 0.04 10.45
N ALA A 194 16.59 -0.21 11.52
CA ALA A 194 16.56 0.64 12.73
C ALA A 194 16.85 2.12 12.42
N LYS A 195 17.73 2.39 11.43
CA LYS A 195 18.02 3.74 10.95
C LYS A 195 16.81 4.38 10.26
N ALA A 196 16.09 3.63 9.42
CA ALA A 196 14.86 4.10 8.80
C ALA A 196 13.78 4.41 9.85
N LYS A 197 13.58 3.50 10.81
CA LYS A 197 12.65 3.69 11.94
C LYS A 197 12.98 4.96 12.73
N ALA A 198 14.25 5.17 13.10
CA ALA A 198 14.68 6.35 13.82
C ALA A 198 14.44 7.65 13.03
N ARG A 199 14.71 7.65 11.73
CA ARG A 199 14.43 8.80 10.84
C ARG A 199 12.94 9.12 10.79
N ILE A 200 12.09 8.10 10.62
CA ILE A 200 10.63 8.26 10.58
C ILE A 200 10.13 8.81 11.91
N LYS A 201 10.53 8.20 13.02
CA LYS A 201 10.19 8.68 14.37
C LYS A 201 10.58 10.15 14.56
N SER A 202 11.77 10.55 14.14
CA SER A 202 12.20 11.95 14.21
C SER A 202 11.31 12.89 13.40
N SER A 203 10.84 12.47 12.23
CA SER A 203 9.92 13.25 11.39
C SER A 203 8.54 13.41 12.05
N VAL A 204 8.03 12.35 12.67
CA VAL A 204 6.75 12.39 13.41
C VAL A 204 6.84 13.28 14.65
N LEU A 205 7.97 13.23 15.36
CA LEU A 205 8.18 13.99 16.59
C LEU A 205 8.53 15.46 16.35
N GLY A 206 9.11 15.81 15.19
CA GLY A 206 9.41 17.20 14.85
C GLY A 206 10.22 17.91 15.95
N GLY A 207 11.22 17.23 16.52
CA GLY A 207 12.05 17.73 17.62
C GLY A 207 11.47 17.60 19.03
N ASN A 208 10.22 17.11 19.18
CA ASN A 208 9.61 16.91 20.50
C ASN A 208 10.00 15.55 21.11
N ALA A 209 9.87 15.44 22.43
CA ALA A 209 10.04 14.16 23.12
C ALA A 209 8.91 13.17 22.76
N ALA A 210 9.16 11.87 22.83
CA ALA A 210 8.15 10.84 22.59
C ALA A 210 6.94 10.96 23.55
N SER A 211 7.18 11.39 24.79
CA SER A 211 6.13 11.65 25.78
C SER A 211 5.11 12.70 25.32
N TYR A 212 5.52 13.66 24.48
CA TYR A 212 4.60 14.64 23.91
C TYR A 212 3.58 13.99 22.97
N TYR A 213 4.01 13.03 22.14
CA TYR A 213 3.08 12.27 21.29
C TYR A 213 2.06 11.51 22.13
N THR A 214 2.51 10.81 23.17
CA THR A 214 1.65 10.07 24.10
C THR A 214 0.60 10.99 24.73
N GLN A 215 1.03 12.13 25.28
CA GLN A 215 0.12 13.11 25.88
C GLN A 215 -0.85 13.70 24.87
N LEU A 216 -0.38 14.04 23.66
CA LEU A 216 -1.22 14.56 22.59
C LEU A 216 -2.30 13.54 22.18
N TYR A 217 -1.93 12.28 22.00
CA TYR A 217 -2.86 11.21 21.67
C TYR A 217 -3.90 11.02 22.77
N GLN A 218 -3.48 10.89 24.04
CA GLN A 218 -4.42 10.71 25.15
C GLN A 218 -5.33 11.92 25.35
N SER A 219 -4.80 13.14 25.18
CA SER A 219 -5.60 14.38 25.21
C SER A 219 -6.66 14.37 24.10
N HIS A 220 -6.27 14.02 22.86
CA HIS A 220 -7.19 13.92 21.74
C HIS A 220 -8.29 12.87 21.98
N MET A 221 -7.95 11.70 22.52
CA MET A 221 -8.92 10.63 22.80
C MET A 221 -9.89 10.98 23.93
N SER A 222 -9.43 11.66 24.97
CA SER A 222 -10.25 12.01 26.14
C SER A 222 -11.14 13.24 25.90
N LYS A 223 -10.61 14.26 25.22
CA LYS A 223 -11.34 15.49 24.89
C LYS A 223 -10.89 16.02 23.52
N PRO A 224 -11.48 15.49 22.41
CA PRO A 224 -11.13 15.93 21.08
C PRO A 224 -11.37 17.44 20.90
N THR A 225 -10.35 18.16 20.46
CA THR A 225 -10.43 19.55 20.01
C THR A 225 -9.89 19.64 18.59
N GLU A 226 -10.25 20.71 17.86
CA GLU A 226 -9.73 20.92 16.51
C GLU A 226 -8.20 21.07 16.50
N GLU A 227 -7.63 21.71 17.53
CA GLU A 227 -6.17 21.85 17.68
C GLU A 227 -5.47 20.50 17.90
N THR A 228 -5.99 19.66 18.81
CA THR A 228 -5.41 18.33 19.07
C THR A 228 -5.56 17.44 17.85
N ARG A 229 -6.72 17.48 17.17
CA ARG A 229 -6.98 16.74 15.94
C ARG A 229 -6.02 17.14 14.83
N SER A 230 -5.87 18.44 14.57
CA SER A 230 -4.98 18.97 13.52
C SER A 230 -3.52 18.63 13.81
N THR A 231 -3.05 18.87 15.04
CA THR A 231 -1.68 18.56 15.44
C THR A 231 -1.36 17.08 15.33
N LEU A 232 -2.26 16.20 15.80
CA LEU A 232 -2.08 14.75 15.70
C LEU A 232 -2.12 14.29 14.23
N SER A 233 -3.08 14.80 13.44
CA SER A 233 -3.20 14.48 12.02
C SER A 233 -1.93 14.83 11.24
N ASN A 234 -1.38 16.02 11.44
CA ASN A 234 -0.14 16.46 10.77
C ASN A 234 1.06 15.56 11.10
N ARG A 235 1.15 15.07 12.35
CA ARG A 235 2.21 14.14 12.77
C ARG A 235 2.03 12.77 12.13
N LEU A 236 0.80 12.28 12.07
CA LEU A 236 0.49 11.02 11.40
C LEU A 236 0.67 11.13 9.87
N GLU A 237 0.41 12.27 9.26
CA GLU A 237 0.72 12.52 7.85
C GLU A 237 2.21 12.39 7.56
N ASN A 238 3.07 12.86 8.45
CA ASN A 238 4.51 12.65 8.34
C ASN A 238 4.89 11.17 8.51
N LEU A 239 4.21 10.44 9.41
CA LEU A 239 4.41 9.00 9.59
C LEU A 239 4.09 8.24 8.30
N PHE A 240 2.83 8.33 7.84
CA PHE A 240 2.35 7.59 6.67
C PHE A 240 3.05 8.06 5.40
N GLY A 241 3.29 9.37 5.25
CA GLY A 241 4.06 9.91 4.12
C GLY A 241 5.46 9.31 4.04
N ALA A 242 6.18 9.26 5.16
CA ALA A 242 7.52 8.68 5.18
C ALA A 242 7.52 7.16 4.92
N LEU A 243 6.52 6.43 5.45
CA LEU A 243 6.37 4.98 5.24
C LEU A 243 6.01 4.65 3.79
N PHE A 244 5.08 5.38 3.17
CA PHE A 244 4.60 5.08 1.82
C PHE A 244 5.64 5.43 0.74
N GLN A 245 6.71 6.15 1.10
CA GLN A 245 7.85 6.45 0.25
C GLN A 245 8.97 5.40 0.30
N MET A 246 8.86 4.40 1.18
CA MET A 246 9.88 3.38 1.37
C MET A 246 9.95 2.41 0.19
N GLY A 247 11.10 1.78 -0.03
CA GLY A 247 11.22 0.76 -1.07
C GLY A 247 10.46 -0.52 -0.72
N GLU A 248 10.45 -0.83 0.58
CA GLU A 248 9.88 -2.01 1.21
C GLU A 248 8.37 -2.16 0.93
N ILE A 249 7.63 -1.05 0.82
CA ILE A 249 6.18 -1.12 0.55
C ILE A 249 5.87 -1.59 -0.88
N HIS A 250 6.84 -1.48 -1.80
CA HIS A 250 6.68 -1.89 -3.20
C HIS A 250 6.90 -3.40 -3.40
N LEU A 251 7.30 -4.15 -2.37
CA LEU A 251 7.64 -5.57 -2.45
C LEU A 251 6.52 -6.46 -1.88
N PHE A 252 6.49 -7.71 -2.34
CA PHE A 252 5.55 -8.75 -1.93
C PHE A 252 5.94 -9.53 -0.69
#